data_AF-A0A5N6H1H8-F1
#
_entry.id   AF-A0A5N6H1H8-F1
#
_cell.length_a   1.000
_cell.length_b   1.000
_cell.length_c   1.000
_cell.angle_alpha   90.00
_cell.angle_beta   90.00
_cell.angle_gamma   90.00
#
_symmetry.space_group_name_H-M   'P 1'
#
loop_
_entity.id
_entity.type
_entity.pdbx_description
1 polymer ?
#
loop_
_entity_poly.entity_id
_entity_poly.type
_entity_poly.pdbx_seq_one_letter_code
_entity_poly.pdbx_strand_id
1 'polypeptide(L)'
;MARTRSQKAHLTASSNKKGQRKISLRNQRSDNHQRSEHHGNNNSTRRVGKKAKPTYLDRSPSEAETDLNRQLRLFSLPREIFDAIINHLPPDAEACLTLTCKEALALLGTTSWASFRGRNRRYSLQYGYSGSLVELLQRDIPGSEYCPRCETLHPPLKPPKDHRETKWTKLCMGQLASIDYWPQTPSGGYSLVWEHILETFKLQPVSPGLSPPIPLFQGDFTFNKDLVSYRLTSCAQWVERNLVLTQEHRLRISNSQRRTLQATHITSLPFRVCAHLSTTNISTINTSRSNKVITKSPLLTLAIAAAFPPHLRKGVPQPDTPLQVEDAETKGKFMRRCKSCATKYRVRYEGGNGGEVVVTAWHCFGKELWKAQQLWTYLVRREGPTLGPAKRNSEYHSVSRSIPDFEIPEAI
;
A
#
# COMPACT_ATOMS: atom_id res chain seq x y z
N MET A 1 -39.74 15.36 24.69
CA MET A 1 -39.51 14.05 24.03
C MET A 1 -38.60 14.27 22.82
N ALA A 2 -37.52 13.49 22.71
CA ALA A 2 -36.58 13.59 21.59
C ALA A 2 -37.22 12.97 20.33
N ARG A 3 -37.20 13.69 19.20
CA ARG A 3 -37.74 13.24 17.91
C ARG A 3 -36.95 12.05 17.36
N THR A 4 -37.63 11.07 16.78
CA THR A 4 -37.02 9.89 16.14
C THR A 4 -36.27 10.30 14.87
N ARG A 5 -35.36 9.44 14.39
CA ARG A 5 -34.55 9.71 13.18
C ARG A 5 -35.42 9.77 11.91
N SER A 6 -36.46 8.95 11.81
CA SER A 6 -37.46 8.97 10.72
C SER A 6 -38.23 10.31 10.66
N GLN A 7 -38.63 10.84 11.83
CA GLN A 7 -39.36 12.11 11.93
C GLN A 7 -38.50 13.32 11.57
N LYS A 8 -37.18 13.24 11.74
CA LYS A 8 -36.24 14.28 11.26
C LYS A 8 -36.11 14.27 9.72
N ALA A 9 -36.26 13.11 9.07
CA ALA A 9 -36.16 12.96 7.63
C ALA A 9 -37.34 13.60 6.87
N HIS A 10 -38.57 13.45 7.36
CA HIS A 10 -39.76 14.07 6.76
C HIS A 10 -39.68 15.61 6.76
N LEU A 11 -39.03 16.22 7.76
CA LEU A 11 -38.87 17.67 7.84
C LEU A 11 -37.76 18.20 6.91
N THR A 12 -36.70 17.42 6.67
CA THR A 12 -35.66 17.79 5.70
C THR A 12 -36.12 17.71 4.25
N ALA A 13 -37.07 16.82 3.93
CA ALA A 13 -37.69 16.76 2.59
C ALA A 13 -38.65 17.94 2.33
N SER A 14 -39.24 18.52 3.38
CA SER A 14 -40.15 19.67 3.31
C SER A 14 -39.43 21.03 3.33
N SER A 15 -38.18 21.08 3.80
CA SER A 15 -37.40 22.32 3.84
C SER A 15 -36.77 22.65 2.49
N ASN A 16 -37.51 23.39 1.65
CA ASN A 16 -36.97 24.17 0.53
C ASN A 16 -36.05 25.31 1.03
N LYS A 17 -34.88 24.97 1.57
CA LYS A 17 -33.82 25.96 1.82
C LYS A 17 -32.98 26.09 0.57
N LYS A 18 -33.15 27.24 -0.12
CA LYS A 18 -32.20 27.77 -1.11
C LYS A 18 -30.83 27.95 -0.44
N GLY A 19 -30.04 26.89 -0.41
CA GLY A 19 -28.63 26.94 -0.08
C GLY A 19 -27.85 27.35 -1.31
N GLN A 20 -27.37 28.60 -1.33
CA GLN A 20 -26.39 29.08 -2.31
C GLN A 20 -25.19 28.13 -2.35
N ARG A 21 -25.05 27.37 -3.43
CA ARG A 21 -23.77 26.73 -3.77
C ARG A 21 -22.78 27.87 -4.06
N LYS A 22 -21.87 28.13 -3.12
CA LYS A 22 -20.61 28.81 -3.44
C LYS A 22 -19.85 27.90 -4.41
N ILE A 23 -19.91 28.24 -5.69
CA ILE A 23 -19.01 27.69 -6.71
C ILE A 23 -17.62 28.18 -6.33
N SER A 24 -16.76 27.27 -5.89
CA SER A 24 -15.34 27.53 -5.76
C SER A 24 -14.76 27.77 -7.15
N LEU A 25 -14.26 28.98 -7.35
CA LEU A 25 -13.53 29.44 -8.53
C LEU A 25 -12.35 28.50 -8.80
N ARG A 26 -12.44 27.70 -9.87
CA ARG A 26 -11.28 27.11 -10.52
C ARG A 26 -11.52 27.11 -12.02
N ASN A 27 -10.66 27.83 -12.72
CA ASN A 27 -10.55 28.00 -14.18
C ASN A 27 -11.38 29.14 -14.78
N GLN A 28 -10.84 30.36 -14.70
CA GLN A 28 -10.95 31.35 -15.77
C GLN A 28 -9.54 31.81 -16.15
N ARG A 29 -9.04 31.23 -17.25
CA ARG A 29 -8.10 31.86 -18.16
C ARG A 29 -8.66 31.56 -19.55
N SER A 30 -9.22 32.58 -20.17
CA SER A 30 -9.27 32.80 -21.61
C SER A 30 -10.04 34.11 -21.82
N ASP A 31 -9.29 35.18 -21.99
CA ASP A 31 -9.75 36.40 -22.67
C ASP A 31 -10.16 36.04 -24.10
N ASN A 32 -11.32 36.50 -24.54
CA ASN A 32 -11.36 37.39 -25.70
C ASN A 32 -12.71 38.09 -25.87
N HIS A 33 -12.58 39.38 -26.18
CA HIS A 33 -13.61 40.34 -26.52
C HIS A 33 -14.54 39.90 -27.66
N GLN A 34 -15.83 40.26 -27.58
CA GLN A 34 -16.40 41.30 -28.44
C GLN A 34 -17.79 41.76 -27.96
N ARG A 35 -17.98 43.08 -28.04
CA ARG A 35 -19.19 43.88 -27.79
C ARG A 35 -20.29 43.55 -28.81
N SER A 36 -21.54 43.57 -28.36
CA SER A 36 -22.64 44.20 -29.10
C SER A 36 -23.78 44.51 -28.14
N GLU A 37 -24.10 45.79 -28.03
CA GLU A 37 -25.34 46.31 -27.43
C GLU A 37 -26.52 45.95 -28.33
N HIS A 38 -27.70 45.66 -27.75
CA HIS A 38 -28.98 46.27 -28.11
C HIS A 38 -30.16 45.71 -27.28
N HIS A 39 -30.93 46.67 -26.75
CA HIS A 39 -32.35 46.71 -26.46
C HIS A 39 -33.11 45.50 -25.86
N GLY A 40 -33.50 45.72 -24.60
CA GLY A 40 -34.86 45.61 -24.06
C GLY A 40 -35.91 44.75 -24.78
N ASN A 41 -36.37 43.71 -24.08
CA ASN A 41 -37.80 43.52 -23.91
C ASN A 41 -38.11 42.71 -22.63
N ASN A 42 -38.78 43.36 -21.68
CA ASN A 42 -39.28 42.76 -20.45
C ASN A 42 -40.52 41.91 -20.76
N ASN A 43 -40.32 40.62 -21.06
CA ASN A 43 -41.40 39.65 -21.02
C ASN A 43 -41.22 38.74 -19.80
N SER A 44 -42.03 39.02 -18.77
CA SER A 44 -42.20 38.20 -17.57
C SER A 44 -42.85 36.86 -17.95
N THR A 45 -42.06 35.92 -18.46
CA THR A 45 -42.49 34.52 -18.53
C THR A 45 -42.39 33.92 -17.14
N ARG A 46 -43.54 33.74 -16.47
CA ARG A 46 -43.67 32.85 -15.30
C ARG A 46 -43.05 31.50 -15.67
N ARG A 47 -41.86 31.21 -15.13
CA ARG A 47 -41.25 29.87 -15.24
C ARG A 47 -42.18 28.90 -14.52
N VAL A 48 -42.99 28.17 -15.29
CA VAL A 48 -43.65 26.96 -14.82
C VAL A 48 -42.52 26.05 -14.31
N GLY A 49 -42.48 25.84 -13.00
CA GLY A 49 -41.49 24.96 -12.39
C GLY A 49 -41.60 23.59 -13.05
N LYS A 50 -40.54 23.16 -13.74
CA LYS A 50 -40.46 21.79 -14.25
C LYS A 50 -40.73 20.85 -13.08
N LYS A 51 -41.78 20.03 -13.18
CA LYS A 51 -42.03 18.94 -12.21
C LYS A 51 -40.73 18.16 -12.05
N ALA A 52 -40.28 17.99 -10.81
CA ALA A 52 -39.08 17.22 -10.52
C ALA A 52 -39.26 15.84 -11.17
N LYS A 53 -38.30 15.42 -12.00
CA LYS A 53 -38.32 14.07 -12.54
C LYS A 53 -38.25 13.10 -11.36
N PRO A 54 -39.12 12.07 -11.31
CA PRO A 54 -39.03 11.07 -10.26
C PRO A 54 -37.63 10.49 -10.27
N THR A 55 -37.04 10.42 -9.08
CA THR A 55 -35.77 9.74 -8.88
C THR A 55 -36.02 8.23 -9.02
N TYR A 56 -34.98 7.44 -9.29
CA TYR A 56 -35.06 5.97 -9.33
C TYR A 56 -35.66 5.34 -8.06
N LEU A 57 -35.72 6.11 -6.97
CA LEU A 57 -36.21 5.70 -5.66
C LEU A 57 -37.68 6.07 -5.44
N ASP A 58 -38.25 6.93 -6.27
CA ASP A 58 -39.65 7.34 -6.19
C ASP A 58 -40.53 6.28 -6.84
N ARG A 59 -41.40 5.65 -6.04
CA ARG A 59 -42.34 4.63 -6.52
C ARG A 59 -43.59 5.29 -7.08
N SER A 60 -44.10 4.78 -8.20
CA SER A 60 -45.42 5.20 -8.67
C SER A 60 -46.52 4.66 -7.74
N PRO A 61 -47.65 5.35 -7.58
CA PRO A 61 -48.76 4.87 -6.75
C PRO A 61 -49.24 3.47 -7.14
N SER A 62 -49.30 3.17 -8.45
CA SER A 62 -49.66 1.86 -8.97
C SER A 62 -48.68 0.76 -8.55
N GLU A 63 -47.36 1.03 -8.58
CA GLU A 63 -46.35 0.05 -8.14
C GLU A 63 -46.40 -0.22 -6.63
N ALA A 64 -46.79 0.78 -5.84
CA ALA A 64 -46.92 0.67 -4.39
C ALA A 64 -48.19 -0.10 -3.97
N GLU A 65 -49.26 -0.02 -4.76
CA GLU A 65 -50.49 -0.79 -4.53
C GLU A 65 -50.30 -2.28 -4.88
N THR A 66 -49.50 -2.58 -5.90
CA THR A 66 -49.23 -3.97 -6.32
C THR A 66 -48.08 -4.64 -5.55
N ASP A 67 -47.39 -3.95 -4.63
CA ASP A 67 -46.27 -4.54 -3.90
C ASP A 67 -46.74 -5.53 -2.84
N LEU A 68 -46.52 -6.82 -3.10
CA LEU A 68 -46.83 -7.91 -2.18
C LEU A 68 -46.13 -7.76 -0.82
N ASN A 69 -44.97 -7.09 -0.76
CA ASN A 69 -44.28 -6.86 0.50
C ASN A 69 -45.10 -5.97 1.44
N ARG A 70 -45.96 -5.09 0.93
CA ARG A 70 -46.81 -4.21 1.77
C ARG A 70 -47.77 -4.99 2.66
N GLN A 71 -48.10 -6.22 2.29
CA GLN A 71 -48.97 -7.11 3.06
C GLN A 71 -48.21 -7.92 4.15
N LEU A 72 -46.88 -7.84 4.19
CA LEU A 72 -46.11 -8.50 5.24
C LEU A 72 -46.37 -7.83 6.58
N ARG A 73 -46.45 -8.66 7.63
CA ARG A 73 -46.78 -8.22 9.01
C ARG A 73 -45.93 -7.06 9.50
N LEU A 74 -44.67 -6.98 9.10
CA LEU A 74 -43.74 -5.91 9.48
C LEU A 74 -44.15 -4.56 8.88
N PHE A 75 -44.57 -4.54 7.61
CA PHE A 75 -44.89 -3.32 6.85
C PHE A 75 -46.35 -2.91 6.98
N SER A 76 -47.22 -3.80 7.46
CA SER A 76 -48.62 -3.50 7.81
C SER A 76 -48.79 -2.90 9.21
N LEU A 77 -47.71 -2.75 10.00
CA LEU A 77 -47.77 -2.14 11.33
C LEU A 77 -48.09 -0.64 11.25
N PRO A 78 -48.75 -0.07 12.27
CA PRO A 78 -48.80 1.38 12.45
C PRO A 78 -47.41 1.99 12.40
N ARG A 79 -47.29 3.18 11.78
CA ARG A 79 -46.00 3.81 11.49
C ARG A 79 -45.16 4.02 12.74
N GLU A 80 -45.81 4.29 13.87
CA GLU A 80 -45.19 4.51 15.17
C GLU A 80 -44.53 3.24 15.70
N ILE A 81 -45.19 2.09 15.55
CA ILE A 81 -44.67 0.79 15.99
C ILE A 81 -43.52 0.37 15.07
N PHE A 82 -43.68 0.54 13.76
CA PHE A 82 -42.62 0.31 12.79
C PHE A 82 -41.38 1.15 13.15
N ASP A 83 -41.53 2.46 13.30
CA ASP A 83 -40.42 3.35 13.63
C ASP A 83 -39.79 2.99 14.99
N ALA A 84 -40.57 2.54 15.98
CA ALA A 84 -40.04 2.05 17.26
C ALA A 84 -39.14 0.81 17.08
N ILE A 85 -39.58 -0.18 16.30
CA ILE A 85 -38.77 -1.37 15.96
C ILE A 85 -37.48 -0.96 15.25
N ILE A 86 -37.59 -0.07 14.26
CA ILE A 86 -36.44 0.41 13.48
C ILE A 86 -35.44 1.17 14.35
N ASN A 87 -35.89 1.96 15.34
CA ASN A 87 -34.98 2.66 16.25
C ASN A 87 -34.14 1.71 17.12
N HIS A 88 -34.52 0.44 17.24
CA HIS A 88 -33.72 -0.59 17.90
C HIS A 88 -32.71 -1.27 16.97
N LEU A 89 -32.82 -1.08 15.65
CA LEU A 89 -31.85 -1.60 14.71
C LEU A 89 -30.57 -0.76 14.73
N PRO A 90 -29.39 -1.40 14.69
CA PRO A 90 -28.16 -0.67 14.42
C PRO A 90 -28.20 -0.10 12.99
N PRO A 91 -27.46 0.99 12.71
CA PRO A 91 -27.55 1.72 11.42
C PRO A 91 -27.28 0.85 10.18
N ASP A 92 -26.50 -0.20 10.33
CA ASP A 92 -26.16 -1.17 9.29
C ASP A 92 -27.31 -2.13 8.99
N ALA A 93 -27.95 -2.68 10.01
CA ALA A 93 -29.17 -3.49 9.85
C ALA A 93 -30.32 -2.66 9.25
N GLU A 94 -30.46 -1.39 9.65
CA GLU A 94 -31.42 -0.47 9.06
C GLU A 94 -31.15 -0.26 7.55
N ALA A 95 -29.90 0.00 7.17
CA ALA A 95 -29.53 0.14 5.76
C ALA A 95 -29.72 -1.16 4.97
N CYS A 96 -29.34 -2.31 5.52
CA CYS A 96 -29.56 -3.62 4.92
C CYS A 96 -31.05 -3.94 4.74
N LEU A 97 -31.91 -3.55 5.67
CA LEU A 97 -33.35 -3.73 5.54
C LEU A 97 -33.88 -3.01 4.29
N THR A 98 -33.35 -1.83 3.97
CA THR A 98 -33.71 -1.11 2.73
C THR A 98 -33.30 -1.84 1.44
N LEU A 99 -32.36 -2.79 1.50
CA LEU A 99 -31.96 -3.62 0.35
C LEU A 99 -32.87 -4.83 0.13
N THR A 100 -33.68 -5.21 1.12
CA THR A 100 -34.47 -6.45 1.06
C THR A 100 -35.66 -6.35 0.11
N CYS A 101 -36.37 -5.22 0.14
CA CYS A 101 -37.52 -4.98 -0.70
C CYS A 101 -37.75 -3.47 -0.92
N LYS A 102 -38.48 -3.16 -1.99
CA LYS A 102 -38.81 -1.77 -2.34
C LYS A 102 -39.70 -1.10 -1.29
N GLU A 103 -40.53 -1.85 -0.55
CA GLU A 103 -41.37 -1.31 0.52
C GLU A 103 -40.56 -0.87 1.74
N ALA A 104 -39.57 -1.68 2.15
CA ALA A 104 -38.62 -1.29 3.18
C ALA A 104 -37.86 -0.02 2.80
N LEU A 105 -37.38 0.06 1.55
CA LEU A 105 -36.72 1.26 1.03
C LEU A 105 -37.64 2.48 1.03
N ALA A 106 -38.91 2.31 0.67
CA ALA A 106 -39.89 3.40 0.66
C ALA A 106 -40.20 3.93 2.07
N LEU A 107 -40.36 3.04 3.06
CA LEU A 107 -40.67 3.41 4.44
C LEU A 107 -39.49 4.05 5.17
N LEU A 108 -38.28 3.52 4.96
CA LEU A 108 -37.05 3.95 5.64
C LEU A 108 -36.33 5.11 4.91
N GLY A 109 -36.44 5.14 3.58
CA GLY A 109 -35.82 6.12 2.71
C GLY A 109 -34.29 6.00 2.61
N THR A 110 -33.67 6.95 1.91
CA THR A 110 -32.20 6.98 1.74
C THR A 110 -31.45 7.50 2.97
N THR A 111 -32.16 7.95 4.00
CA THR A 111 -31.55 8.50 5.22
C THR A 111 -30.85 7.44 6.05
N SER A 112 -31.32 6.20 6.02
CA SER A 112 -30.66 5.04 6.64
C SER A 112 -29.24 4.86 6.08
N TRP A 113 -29.06 5.09 4.77
CA TRP A 113 -27.76 5.09 4.11
C TRP A 113 -26.86 6.26 4.53
N ALA A 114 -27.41 7.40 4.92
CA ALA A 114 -26.61 8.53 5.38
C ALA A 114 -26.05 8.29 6.79
N SER A 115 -26.84 7.66 7.67
CA SER A 115 -26.40 7.20 8.99
C SER A 115 -25.35 6.09 8.89
N PHE A 116 -25.49 5.23 7.88
CA PHE A 116 -24.63 4.10 7.62
C PHE A 116 -23.32 4.44 6.87
N ARG A 117 -23.36 5.31 5.85
CA ARG A 117 -22.18 5.81 5.10
C ARG A 117 -21.38 6.83 5.90
N GLY A 118 -21.09 6.51 7.16
CA GLY A 118 -20.32 7.34 8.05
C GLY A 118 -18.94 7.64 7.48
N ARG A 119 -18.80 8.71 6.70
CA ARG A 119 -17.54 9.47 6.57
C ARG A 119 -17.03 10.02 7.91
N ASN A 120 -17.76 9.75 8.99
CA ASN A 120 -17.46 10.09 10.35
C ASN A 120 -16.66 8.98 11.04
N ARG A 121 -15.40 8.82 10.60
CA ARG A 121 -14.34 8.12 11.38
C ARG A 121 -14.15 8.67 12.81
N ARG A 122 -14.81 9.77 13.17
CA ARG A 122 -14.73 10.43 14.49
C ARG A 122 -15.70 9.88 15.54
N TYR A 123 -16.71 9.09 15.18
CA TYR A 123 -17.68 8.55 16.14
C TYR A 123 -17.33 7.14 16.68
N SER A 124 -16.27 6.51 16.14
CA SER A 124 -15.88 5.13 16.49
C SER A 124 -15.31 4.95 17.90
N LEU A 125 -15.00 6.03 18.62
CA LEU A 125 -14.49 5.96 20.00
C LEU A 125 -15.61 5.94 21.06
N GLN A 126 -16.85 6.30 20.72
CA GLN A 126 -17.90 6.54 21.72
C GLN A 126 -19.13 5.61 21.59
N TYR A 127 -19.34 4.95 20.45
CA TYR A 127 -20.53 4.12 20.20
C TYR A 127 -20.29 2.77 19.51
N GLY A 128 -19.03 2.30 19.46
CA GLY A 128 -18.70 1.04 18.79
C GLY A 128 -18.66 1.16 17.26
N TYR A 129 -18.02 0.16 16.64
CA TYR A 129 -17.75 0.08 15.21
C TYR A 129 -19.08 0.04 14.43
N SER A 130 -19.44 1.12 13.75
CA SER A 130 -20.57 1.10 12.81
C SER A 130 -20.08 0.43 11.52
N GLY A 131 -20.48 -0.82 11.28
CA GLY A 131 -19.97 -1.64 10.17
C GLY A 131 -20.15 -0.99 8.80
N SER A 132 -19.24 -1.25 7.88
CA SER A 132 -19.35 -0.82 6.48
C SER A 132 -20.17 -1.82 5.66
N LEU A 133 -20.91 -1.39 4.63
CA LEU A 133 -21.64 -2.35 3.75
C LEU A 133 -20.66 -3.31 3.12
N VAL A 134 -19.48 -2.80 2.81
CA VAL A 134 -18.42 -3.58 2.22
C VAL A 134 -17.94 -4.67 3.19
N GLU A 135 -17.93 -4.38 4.49
CA GLU A 135 -17.62 -5.37 5.54
C GLU A 135 -18.70 -6.45 5.61
N LEU A 136 -19.98 -6.06 5.55
CA LEU A 136 -21.09 -7.02 5.52
C LEU A 136 -21.09 -7.87 4.23
N LEU A 137 -20.80 -7.25 3.09
CA LEU A 137 -20.70 -7.93 1.79
C LEU A 137 -19.57 -8.96 1.75
N GLN A 138 -18.56 -8.84 2.61
CA GLN A 138 -17.50 -9.85 2.72
C GLN A 138 -18.07 -11.24 3.04
N ARG A 139 -19.11 -11.30 3.90
CA ARG A 139 -19.78 -12.57 4.25
C ARG A 139 -20.32 -13.28 3.01
N ASP A 140 -20.80 -12.51 2.05
CA ASP A 140 -21.49 -13.02 0.87
C ASP A 140 -20.54 -13.19 -0.35
N ILE A 141 -19.26 -12.78 -0.22
CA ILE A 141 -18.23 -12.86 -1.27
C ILE A 141 -17.01 -13.66 -0.74
N PRO A 142 -17.03 -15.00 -0.89
CA PRO A 142 -15.93 -15.84 -0.41
C PRO A 142 -14.62 -15.50 -1.13
N GLY A 143 -13.50 -15.54 -0.40
CA GLY A 143 -12.20 -15.18 -0.95
C GLY A 143 -12.02 -13.68 -1.19
N SER A 144 -12.76 -12.83 -0.47
CA SER A 144 -12.48 -11.40 -0.35
C SER A 144 -12.34 -11.00 1.11
N GLU A 145 -11.50 -10.00 1.36
CA GLU A 145 -11.24 -9.43 2.68
C GLU A 145 -11.55 -7.93 2.67
N TYR A 146 -12.26 -7.47 3.69
CA TYR A 146 -12.59 -6.07 3.87
C TYR A 146 -11.36 -5.27 4.32
N CYS A 147 -11.06 -4.20 3.59
CA CYS A 147 -10.03 -3.26 3.97
C CYS A 147 -10.62 -2.02 4.65
N PRO A 148 -10.41 -1.82 5.97
CA PRO A 148 -10.93 -0.66 6.67
C PRO A 148 -10.25 0.66 6.26
N ARG A 149 -9.09 0.60 5.59
CA ARG A 149 -8.35 1.81 5.16
C ARG A 149 -8.99 2.49 3.98
N CYS A 150 -9.38 1.72 2.97
CA CYS A 150 -9.96 2.19 1.71
C CYS A 150 -11.44 1.81 1.54
N GLU A 151 -12.02 1.16 2.56
CA GLU A 151 -13.44 0.79 2.63
C GLU A 151 -13.89 -0.01 1.39
N THR A 152 -13.10 -1.00 0.98
CA THR A 152 -13.35 -1.86 -0.18
C THR A 152 -12.97 -3.32 0.13
N LEU A 153 -13.50 -4.26 -0.64
CA LEU A 153 -13.08 -5.65 -0.64
C LEU A 153 -11.82 -5.83 -1.50
N HIS A 154 -10.85 -6.58 -0.99
CA HIS A 154 -9.67 -7.03 -1.72
C HIS A 154 -9.65 -8.55 -1.82
N PRO A 155 -8.99 -9.13 -2.84
CA PRO A 155 -8.55 -10.52 -2.76
C PRO A 155 -7.72 -10.74 -1.48
N PRO A 156 -7.68 -11.97 -0.94
CA PRO A 156 -6.90 -12.27 0.25
C PRO A 156 -5.43 -11.89 0.04
N LEU A 157 -4.75 -11.63 1.15
CA LEU A 157 -3.33 -11.37 1.14
C LEU A 157 -2.58 -12.55 0.49
N LYS A 158 -2.09 -12.32 -0.72
CA LYS A 158 -1.25 -13.28 -1.43
C LYS A 158 0.12 -13.33 -0.76
N PRO A 159 0.81 -14.49 -0.76
CA PRO A 159 2.18 -14.56 -0.26
C PRO A 159 3.09 -13.58 -1.03
N PRO A 160 4.23 -13.15 -0.47
CA PRO A 160 5.09 -12.13 -1.08
C PRO A 160 5.53 -12.45 -2.52
N LYS A 161 5.61 -13.74 -2.88
CA LYS A 161 5.91 -14.21 -4.23
C LYS A 161 4.85 -13.88 -5.29
N ASP A 162 3.59 -13.87 -4.87
CA ASP A 162 2.43 -13.67 -5.74
C ASP A 162 1.79 -12.29 -5.51
N HIS A 163 2.22 -11.57 -4.48
CA HIS A 163 1.76 -10.24 -4.15
C HIS A 163 2.24 -9.21 -5.18
N ARG A 164 1.30 -8.40 -5.69
CA ARG A 164 1.58 -7.29 -6.60
C ARG A 164 0.81 -6.06 -6.14
N GLU A 165 1.53 -4.94 -5.99
CA GLU A 165 0.89 -3.66 -5.75
C GLU A 165 0.08 -3.25 -7.00
N THR A 166 -1.19 -2.89 -6.78
CA THR A 166 -2.08 -2.40 -7.84
C THR A 166 -2.40 -0.93 -7.59
N LYS A 167 -2.93 -0.23 -8.60
CA LYS A 167 -3.40 1.15 -8.43
C LYS A 167 -4.40 1.31 -7.27
N TRP A 168 -5.21 0.28 -7.01
CA TRP A 168 -6.22 0.26 -5.96
C TRP A 168 -5.63 -0.02 -4.58
N THR A 169 -4.72 -0.99 -4.49
CA THR A 169 -4.10 -1.40 -3.21
C THR A 169 -3.01 -0.44 -2.74
N LYS A 170 -2.41 0.33 -3.65
CA LYS A 170 -1.42 1.38 -3.35
C LYS A 170 -1.87 2.35 -2.27
N LEU A 171 -3.11 2.84 -2.37
CA LEU A 171 -3.67 3.77 -1.39
C LEU A 171 -3.93 3.10 -0.04
N CYS A 172 -4.27 1.80 -0.05
CA CYS A 172 -4.54 1.03 1.15
C CYS A 172 -3.24 0.74 1.92
N MET A 173 -2.10 0.54 1.23
CA MET A 173 -0.78 0.37 1.88
C MET A 173 -0.21 1.70 2.43
N GLY A 174 -0.56 2.83 1.81
CA GLY A 174 -0.27 4.17 2.35
C GLY A 174 1.24 4.48 2.39
N GLN A 175 1.71 5.07 3.49
CA GLN A 175 3.14 5.34 3.73
C GLN A 175 3.92 4.09 4.21
N LEU A 176 3.22 2.97 4.44
CA LEU A 176 3.77 1.66 4.79
C LEU A 176 3.95 0.86 3.50
N ALA A 177 4.77 1.40 2.59
CA ALA A 177 5.09 0.79 1.31
C ALA A 177 5.64 -0.65 1.47
N SER A 178 5.76 -1.36 0.36
CA SER A 178 6.32 -2.70 0.34
C SER A 178 7.85 -2.70 0.43
N ILE A 179 8.41 -3.84 0.85
CA ILE A 179 9.77 -4.23 0.53
C ILE A 179 9.74 -4.93 -0.84
N ASP A 180 10.21 -4.23 -1.86
CA ASP A 180 10.21 -4.63 -3.27
C ASP A 180 11.53 -4.21 -3.97
N TYR A 181 12.67 -4.37 -3.28
CA TYR A 181 13.96 -3.80 -3.68
C TYR A 181 14.42 -4.16 -5.11
N TRP A 182 13.92 -5.25 -5.68
CA TRP A 182 14.21 -5.67 -7.05
C TRP A 182 12.93 -5.77 -7.88
N PRO A 183 12.96 -5.43 -9.19
CA PRO A 183 11.75 -5.08 -9.92
C PRO A 183 10.77 -6.23 -9.99
N GLN A 184 9.51 -5.89 -9.73
CA GLN A 184 8.37 -6.70 -10.09
C GLN A 184 8.30 -6.80 -11.61
N THR A 185 8.18 -8.01 -12.12
CA THR A 185 7.97 -8.30 -13.54
C THR A 185 6.60 -8.95 -13.71
N PRO A 186 6.00 -8.92 -14.92
CA PRO A 186 4.79 -9.69 -15.19
C PRO A 186 4.96 -11.18 -14.88
N SER A 187 6.16 -11.71 -15.10
CA SER A 187 6.54 -13.11 -14.86
C SER A 187 6.82 -13.47 -13.41
N GLY A 188 6.94 -12.51 -12.49
CA GLY A 188 7.42 -12.82 -11.13
C GLY A 188 7.96 -11.62 -10.36
N GLY A 189 8.23 -11.81 -9.08
CA GLY A 189 8.78 -10.78 -8.21
C GLY A 189 8.48 -11.07 -6.74
N TYR A 190 9.18 -10.37 -5.86
CA TYR A 190 9.02 -10.51 -4.42
C TYR A 190 8.58 -9.18 -3.82
N SER A 191 7.36 -9.11 -3.29
CA SER A 191 6.78 -7.91 -2.72
C SER A 191 6.22 -8.22 -1.34
N LEU A 192 6.93 -7.78 -0.31
CA LEU A 192 6.53 -8.00 1.07
C LEU A 192 5.83 -6.74 1.60
N VAL A 193 4.61 -6.89 2.11
CA VAL A 193 3.87 -5.84 2.84
C VAL A 193 3.79 -6.10 4.35
N TRP A 194 3.40 -5.08 5.12
CA TRP A 194 3.37 -5.11 6.58
C TRP A 194 2.44 -6.20 7.12
N GLU A 195 1.33 -6.46 6.44
CA GLU A 195 0.34 -7.46 6.82
C GLU A 195 0.94 -8.88 6.90
N HIS A 196 1.93 -9.22 6.06
CA HIS A 196 2.65 -10.50 6.19
C HIS A 196 3.42 -10.61 7.50
N ILE A 197 3.99 -9.50 7.97
CA ILE A 197 4.68 -9.45 9.26
C ILE A 197 3.66 -9.64 10.39
N LEU A 198 2.53 -8.93 10.34
CA LEU A 198 1.45 -9.08 11.33
C LEU A 198 0.97 -10.53 11.44
N GLU A 199 0.66 -11.18 10.32
CA GLU A 199 0.23 -12.58 10.31
C GLU A 199 1.28 -13.51 10.93
N THR A 200 2.55 -13.26 10.64
CA THR A 200 3.66 -14.09 11.14
C THR A 200 3.87 -13.94 12.64
N PHE A 201 3.73 -12.72 13.17
CA PHE A 201 3.85 -12.47 14.61
C PHE A 201 2.75 -13.14 15.44
N LYS A 202 1.60 -13.52 14.84
CA LYS A 202 0.59 -14.35 15.52
C LYS A 202 1.10 -15.76 15.83
N LEU A 203 2.09 -16.24 15.07
CA LEU A 203 2.70 -17.56 15.18
C LEU A 203 4.13 -17.48 15.76
N GLN A 204 4.43 -16.43 16.54
CA GLN A 204 5.75 -16.24 17.12
C GLN A 204 6.09 -17.38 18.10
N PRO A 205 7.30 -17.98 18.03
CA PRO A 205 7.73 -19.00 18.97
C PRO A 205 7.89 -18.42 20.39
N VAL A 206 7.51 -19.23 21.38
CA VAL A 206 7.58 -18.86 22.81
C VAL A 206 9.03 -18.84 23.31
N SER A 207 9.84 -19.83 22.88
CA SER A 207 11.24 -19.94 23.25
C SER A 207 12.19 -19.27 22.25
N PRO A 208 13.34 -18.76 22.72
CA PRO A 208 14.45 -18.42 21.84
C PRO A 208 15.03 -19.66 21.15
N GLY A 209 15.83 -19.44 20.10
CA GLY A 209 16.35 -20.48 19.23
C GLY A 209 16.08 -20.21 17.75
N LEU A 210 16.44 -21.20 16.93
CA LEU A 210 16.26 -21.20 15.48
C LEU A 210 15.00 -21.96 15.10
N SER A 211 14.04 -21.29 14.45
CA SER A 211 12.85 -21.97 13.91
C SER A 211 13.11 -22.52 12.51
N PRO A 212 12.31 -23.50 12.03
CA PRO A 212 12.29 -23.82 10.61
C PRO A 212 11.87 -22.61 9.75
N PRO A 213 12.18 -22.63 8.43
CA PRO A 213 11.71 -21.61 7.50
C PRO A 213 10.19 -21.50 7.46
N ILE A 214 9.71 -20.26 7.44
CA ILE A 214 8.28 -19.92 7.43
C ILE A 214 7.78 -19.97 5.98
N PRO A 215 6.85 -20.89 5.63
CA PRO A 215 6.41 -21.09 4.24
C PRO A 215 5.88 -19.83 3.57
N LEU A 216 5.26 -18.93 4.35
CA LEU A 216 4.71 -17.66 3.86
C LEU A 216 5.74 -16.82 3.09
N PHE A 217 7.01 -16.80 3.52
CA PHE A 217 8.05 -15.96 2.94
C PHE A 217 8.87 -16.67 1.86
N GLN A 218 8.56 -17.93 1.56
CA GLN A 218 9.32 -18.68 0.58
C GLN A 218 9.09 -18.12 -0.83
N GLY A 219 10.17 -17.80 -1.52
CA GLY A 219 10.14 -17.32 -2.89
C GLY A 219 11.36 -17.78 -3.68
N ASP A 220 11.16 -18.11 -4.94
CA ASP A 220 12.23 -18.40 -5.90
C ASP A 220 11.79 -17.87 -7.26
N PHE A 221 12.54 -16.90 -7.77
CA PHE A 221 12.22 -16.23 -9.03
C PHE A 221 13.48 -16.11 -9.85
N THR A 222 13.37 -16.42 -11.13
CA THR A 222 14.42 -16.14 -12.09
C THR A 222 13.89 -15.17 -13.12
N PHE A 223 14.66 -14.12 -13.41
CA PHE A 223 14.35 -13.12 -14.42
C PHE A 223 15.63 -12.76 -15.18
N ASN A 224 15.50 -12.52 -16.47
CA ASN A 224 16.62 -12.12 -17.31
C ASN A 224 16.50 -10.63 -17.62
N LYS A 225 17.54 -9.87 -17.28
CA LYS A 225 17.65 -8.44 -17.59
C LYS A 225 18.90 -8.20 -18.40
N ASP A 226 18.73 -7.71 -19.62
CA ASP A 226 19.83 -7.47 -20.56
C ASP A 226 20.70 -8.74 -20.71
N LEU A 227 21.96 -8.70 -20.27
CA LEU A 227 22.90 -9.82 -20.33
C LEU A 227 22.94 -10.68 -19.06
N VAL A 228 22.20 -10.29 -18.01
CA VAL A 228 22.28 -10.88 -16.67
C VAL A 228 21.02 -11.67 -16.36
N SER A 229 21.20 -12.95 -16.04
CA SER A 229 20.19 -13.80 -15.43
C SER A 229 20.27 -13.62 -13.93
N TYR A 230 19.15 -13.21 -13.34
CA TYR A 230 19.01 -12.90 -11.93
C TYR A 230 18.08 -13.91 -11.29
N ARG A 231 18.52 -14.55 -10.22
CA ARG A 231 17.67 -15.38 -9.36
C ARG A 231 17.60 -14.79 -7.97
N LEU A 232 16.39 -14.66 -7.43
CA LEU A 232 16.17 -14.31 -6.03
C LEU A 232 15.52 -15.50 -5.34
N THR A 233 16.19 -16.03 -4.33
CA THR A 233 15.58 -16.93 -3.36
C THR A 233 15.33 -16.17 -2.06
N SER A 234 14.19 -16.42 -1.42
CA SER A 234 13.83 -15.77 -0.17
C SER A 234 13.20 -16.76 0.79
N CYS A 235 13.50 -16.58 2.08
CA CYS A 235 12.91 -17.31 3.18
C CYS A 235 12.96 -16.44 4.44
N ALA A 236 12.07 -16.68 5.40
CA ALA A 236 12.17 -16.05 6.71
C ALA A 236 12.12 -17.12 7.80
N GLN A 237 12.75 -16.83 8.93
CA GLN A 237 12.72 -17.69 10.12
C GLN A 237 12.92 -16.85 11.38
N TRP A 238 12.57 -17.43 12.52
CA TRP A 238 12.87 -16.86 13.82
C TRP A 238 14.28 -17.27 14.24
N VAL A 239 15.09 -16.28 14.66
CA VAL A 239 16.44 -16.47 15.18
C VAL A 239 16.54 -15.70 16.49
N GLU A 240 16.68 -16.40 17.62
CA GLU A 240 16.72 -15.77 18.94
C GLU A 240 15.52 -14.82 19.18
N ARG A 241 14.34 -15.29 18.75
CA ARG A 241 13.05 -14.57 18.71
C ARG A 241 12.97 -13.39 17.73
N ASN A 242 14.03 -13.06 16.99
CA ASN A 242 13.95 -12.07 15.91
C ASN A 242 13.36 -12.70 14.65
N LEU A 243 12.38 -12.05 14.03
CA LEU A 243 11.99 -12.43 12.67
C LEU A 243 13.06 -11.92 11.69
N VAL A 244 13.73 -12.83 11.00
CA VAL A 244 14.78 -12.53 10.04
C VAL A 244 14.36 -13.02 8.66
N LEU A 245 14.21 -12.10 7.71
CA LEU A 245 14.04 -12.40 6.29
C LEU A 245 15.40 -12.48 5.64
N THR A 246 15.66 -13.58 4.94
CA THR A 246 16.84 -13.73 4.09
C THR A 246 16.45 -13.65 2.63
N GLN A 247 17.25 -12.90 1.87
CA GLN A 247 17.15 -12.78 0.41
C GLN A 247 18.52 -13.09 -0.17
N GLU A 248 18.63 -14.16 -0.94
CA GLU A 248 19.83 -14.51 -1.70
C GLU A 248 19.62 -14.14 -3.16
N HIS A 249 20.42 -13.18 -3.63
CA HIS A 249 20.42 -12.69 -5.00
C HIS A 249 21.59 -13.33 -5.74
N ARG A 250 21.32 -14.14 -6.75
CA ARG A 250 22.32 -14.74 -7.62
C ARG A 250 22.27 -14.09 -8.98
N LEU A 251 23.38 -13.52 -9.41
CA LEU A 251 23.51 -12.82 -10.69
C LEU A 251 24.59 -13.49 -11.53
N ARG A 252 24.22 -13.96 -12.71
CA ARG A 252 25.12 -14.62 -13.68
C ARG A 252 24.87 -14.11 -15.08
N ILE A 253 25.80 -14.32 -16.01
CA ILE A 253 25.55 -14.02 -17.42
C ILE A 253 24.60 -15.05 -18.01
N SER A 254 23.55 -14.62 -18.72
CA SER A 254 22.56 -15.51 -19.34
C SER A 254 23.18 -16.48 -20.36
N ASN A 255 24.25 -16.05 -21.03
CA ASN A 255 25.06 -16.87 -21.94
C ASN A 255 26.48 -17.04 -21.38
N SER A 256 26.61 -17.79 -20.29
CA SER A 256 27.87 -18.01 -19.58
C SER A 256 28.94 -18.74 -20.39
N GLN A 257 28.57 -19.42 -21.48
CA GLN A 257 29.51 -20.11 -22.37
C GLN A 257 30.36 -19.14 -23.20
N ARG A 258 29.86 -17.94 -23.50
CA ARG A 258 30.53 -16.98 -24.38
C ARG A 258 31.14 -15.79 -23.66
N ARG A 259 30.75 -15.53 -22.41
CA ARG A 259 31.15 -14.32 -21.67
C ARG A 259 31.25 -14.57 -20.18
N THR A 260 32.31 -14.02 -19.61
CA THR A 260 32.52 -13.97 -18.16
C THR A 260 31.79 -12.77 -17.55
N LEU A 261 31.23 -12.96 -16.36
CA LEU A 261 30.63 -11.89 -15.58
C LEU A 261 31.70 -10.89 -15.13
N GLN A 262 31.50 -9.61 -15.47
CA GLN A 262 32.34 -8.50 -15.03
C GLN A 262 31.58 -7.66 -13.99
N ALA A 263 32.31 -6.97 -13.11
CA ALA A 263 31.71 -6.16 -12.06
C ALA A 263 30.80 -5.05 -12.60
N THR A 264 31.16 -4.45 -13.74
CA THR A 264 30.37 -3.43 -14.45
C THR A 264 29.00 -3.90 -14.90
N HIS A 265 28.85 -5.20 -15.21
CA HIS A 265 27.55 -5.77 -15.59
C HIS A 265 26.56 -5.75 -14.42
N ILE A 266 27.03 -5.77 -13.17
CA ILE A 266 26.17 -5.72 -11.99
C ILE A 266 26.00 -4.28 -11.50
N THR A 267 27.08 -3.51 -11.43
CA THR A 267 27.05 -2.13 -10.90
C THR A 267 26.29 -1.15 -11.80
N SER A 268 26.09 -1.49 -13.08
CA SER A 268 25.23 -0.73 -14.00
C SER A 268 23.73 -1.02 -13.85
N LEU A 269 23.36 -2.15 -13.23
CA LEU A 269 21.96 -2.47 -12.96
C LEU A 269 21.42 -1.60 -11.81
N PRO A 270 20.10 -1.35 -11.71
CA PRO A 270 19.49 -0.66 -10.58
C PRO A 270 19.30 -1.59 -9.36
N PHE A 271 20.36 -2.31 -8.98
CA PHE A 271 20.35 -3.35 -7.93
C PHE A 271 20.28 -2.75 -6.55
N ARG A 272 19.44 -3.35 -5.69
CA ARG A 272 19.19 -2.88 -4.33
C ARG A 272 19.14 -4.06 -3.38
N VAL A 273 19.76 -3.86 -2.23
CA VAL A 273 19.72 -4.81 -1.10
C VAL A 273 18.75 -4.30 -0.03
N CYS A 274 18.66 -2.99 0.16
CA CYS A 274 17.63 -2.37 1.00
C CYS A 274 17.24 -1.00 0.44
N ALA A 275 16.37 -0.27 1.12
CA ALA A 275 16.01 1.09 0.72
C ALA A 275 17.23 2.03 0.59
N HIS A 276 18.32 1.76 1.30
CA HIS A 276 19.48 2.66 1.41
C HIS A 276 20.69 2.23 0.58
N LEU A 277 20.80 0.95 0.24
CA LEU A 277 21.95 0.36 -0.42
C LEU A 277 21.57 -0.03 -1.85
N SER A 278 22.03 0.76 -2.82
CA SER A 278 21.73 0.56 -4.24
C SER A 278 22.93 0.83 -5.16
N THR A 279 22.96 0.15 -6.30
CA THR A 279 23.88 0.42 -7.42
C THR A 279 23.28 1.45 -8.40
N THR A 280 22.00 1.80 -8.28
CA THR A 280 21.31 2.80 -9.12
C THR A 280 22.08 4.12 -9.21
N ASN A 281 22.41 4.55 -10.42
CA ASN A 281 23.12 5.80 -10.70
C ASN A 281 22.18 6.88 -11.27
N ILE A 282 21.01 7.07 -10.65
CA ILE A 282 20.16 8.22 -10.99
C ILE A 282 20.72 9.41 -10.22
N SER A 283 21.58 10.18 -10.86
CA SER A 283 21.83 11.55 -10.45
C SER A 283 20.59 12.38 -10.77
N THR A 284 20.26 13.36 -9.91
CA THR A 284 19.19 14.36 -10.09
C THR A 284 17.76 13.93 -9.72
N ILE A 285 17.46 13.88 -8.42
CA ILE A 285 16.15 14.36 -7.98
C ILE A 285 16.31 15.85 -7.69
N ASN A 286 16.20 16.67 -8.73
CA ASN A 286 16.04 18.11 -8.57
C ASN A 286 14.69 18.34 -7.91
N THR A 287 14.66 18.32 -6.58
CA THR A 287 13.54 18.96 -5.87
C THR A 287 13.61 20.44 -6.21
N SER A 288 12.50 21.03 -6.65
CA SER A 288 12.39 22.37 -7.26
C SER A 288 12.86 23.55 -6.40
N ARG A 289 13.49 23.30 -5.25
CA ARG A 289 13.93 24.29 -4.26
C ARG A 289 15.30 24.02 -3.64
N SER A 290 16.04 22.98 -4.07
CA SER A 290 17.37 22.67 -3.51
C SER A 290 18.41 22.44 -4.62
N ASN A 291 19.40 23.32 -4.69
CA ASN A 291 20.58 23.20 -5.58
C ASN A 291 21.65 22.23 -5.02
N LYS A 292 21.44 21.61 -3.86
CA LYS A 292 22.39 20.64 -3.30
C LYS A 292 22.22 19.30 -4.01
N VAL A 293 23.30 18.85 -4.66
CA VAL A 293 23.43 17.49 -5.18
C VAL A 293 23.46 16.53 -4.00
N ILE A 294 22.46 15.65 -3.91
CA ILE A 294 22.41 14.60 -2.90
C ILE A 294 23.10 13.37 -3.47
N THR A 295 24.23 12.99 -2.88
CA THR A 295 24.98 11.79 -3.25
C THR A 295 24.54 10.61 -2.39
N LYS A 296 24.34 9.46 -3.03
CA LYS A 296 24.05 8.20 -2.34
C LYS A 296 25.33 7.57 -1.79
N SER A 297 25.17 6.62 -0.88
CA SER A 297 26.30 5.81 -0.40
C SER A 297 26.82 4.86 -1.50
N PRO A 298 28.15 4.80 -1.77
CA PRO A 298 28.73 3.87 -2.75
C PRO A 298 28.97 2.46 -2.18
N LEU A 299 28.64 2.21 -0.90
CA LEU A 299 29.03 1.00 -0.17
C LEU A 299 28.65 -0.31 -0.87
N LEU A 300 27.45 -0.41 -1.43
CA LEU A 300 27.03 -1.62 -2.14
C LEU A 300 27.83 -1.82 -3.44
N THR A 301 28.03 -0.76 -4.22
CA THR A 301 28.83 -0.80 -5.45
C THR A 301 30.26 -1.24 -5.16
N LEU A 302 30.87 -0.71 -4.11
CA LEU A 302 32.23 -1.06 -3.69
C LEU A 302 32.30 -2.50 -3.18
N ALA A 303 31.33 -2.94 -2.37
CA ALA A 303 31.27 -4.32 -1.89
C ALA A 303 31.12 -5.33 -3.05
N ILE A 304 30.31 -5.00 -4.05
CA ILE A 304 30.16 -5.80 -5.27
C ILE A 304 31.50 -5.85 -6.01
N ALA A 305 32.11 -4.70 -6.30
CA ALA A 305 33.36 -4.64 -7.05
C ALA A 305 34.52 -5.37 -6.34
N ALA A 306 34.62 -5.26 -5.02
CA ALA A 306 35.63 -5.92 -4.21
C ALA A 306 35.49 -7.45 -4.21
N ALA A 307 34.27 -7.98 -4.36
CA ALA A 307 34.04 -9.43 -4.43
C ALA A 307 34.59 -10.06 -5.72
N PHE A 308 34.68 -9.32 -6.83
CA PHE A 308 35.24 -9.84 -8.08
C PHE A 308 36.76 -9.97 -8.02
N PRO A 309 37.37 -10.94 -8.71
CA PRO A 309 38.80 -10.95 -9.01
C PRO A 309 39.28 -9.66 -9.70
N PRO A 310 40.51 -9.15 -9.46
CA PRO A 310 40.98 -7.87 -9.99
C PRO A 310 40.82 -7.69 -11.51
N HIS A 311 41.07 -8.74 -12.29
CA HIS A 311 40.95 -8.71 -13.76
C HIS A 311 39.49 -8.54 -14.26
N LEU A 312 38.48 -8.81 -13.42
CA LEU A 312 37.06 -8.66 -13.73
C LEU A 312 36.47 -7.32 -13.21
N ARG A 313 37.29 -6.45 -12.62
CA ARG A 313 36.88 -5.13 -12.08
C ARG A 313 37.00 -3.98 -13.08
N LYS A 314 37.41 -4.26 -14.33
CA LYS A 314 37.69 -3.22 -15.35
C LYS A 314 36.46 -2.32 -15.56
N GLY A 315 36.67 -1.00 -15.49
CA GLY A 315 35.62 0.00 -15.73
C GLY A 315 34.74 0.34 -14.52
N VAL A 316 35.01 -0.22 -13.34
CA VAL A 316 34.38 0.24 -12.09
C VAL A 316 35.16 1.45 -11.54
N PRO A 317 34.50 2.55 -11.13
CA PRO A 317 35.15 3.66 -10.46
C PRO A 317 35.92 3.17 -9.22
N GLN A 318 37.20 3.52 -9.11
CA GLN A 318 37.97 3.22 -7.90
C GLN A 318 37.53 4.15 -6.76
N PRO A 319 37.54 3.67 -5.50
CA PRO A 319 37.22 4.51 -4.36
C PRO A 319 38.27 5.61 -4.17
N ASP A 320 37.83 6.85 -3.94
CA ASP A 320 38.69 8.02 -3.71
C ASP A 320 39.43 7.98 -2.36
N THR A 321 39.18 7.00 -1.48
CA THR A 321 39.78 6.95 -0.14
C THR A 321 40.07 5.52 0.35
N PRO A 322 41.30 5.23 0.85
CA PRO A 322 41.68 3.91 1.36
C PRO A 322 40.89 3.44 2.59
N LEU A 323 40.29 4.36 3.36
CA LEU A 323 39.40 4.05 4.50
C LEU A 323 38.12 3.29 4.12
N GLN A 324 37.76 3.25 2.83
CA GLN A 324 36.65 2.43 2.32
C GLN A 324 37.09 1.01 1.91
N VAL A 325 38.41 0.77 1.86
CA VAL A 325 39.07 -0.44 1.37
C VAL A 325 39.53 -1.35 2.52
N GLU A 326 39.91 -0.80 3.69
CA GLU A 326 40.27 -1.63 4.87
C GLU A 326 39.13 -2.53 5.36
N ASP A 327 37.88 -2.05 5.25
CA ASP A 327 36.65 -2.82 5.50
C ASP A 327 36.31 -3.80 4.33
N ALA A 328 37.12 -3.87 3.28
CA ALA A 328 36.84 -4.63 2.05
C ALA A 328 37.87 -5.70 1.68
N GLU A 329 39.10 -5.62 2.19
CA GLU A 329 40.17 -6.53 1.79
C GLU A 329 40.32 -7.79 2.65
N THR A 330 39.48 -7.98 3.67
CA THR A 330 39.55 -9.18 4.52
C THR A 330 38.63 -10.31 4.02
N LYS A 331 39.25 -11.34 3.43
CA LYS A 331 38.80 -12.75 3.26
C LYS A 331 37.27 -12.97 3.26
N GLY A 332 36.67 -13.24 2.10
CA GLY A 332 35.48 -14.08 1.76
C GLY A 332 34.23 -14.22 2.65
N LYS A 333 34.24 -13.80 3.91
CA LYS A 333 33.22 -14.00 4.95
C LYS A 333 32.80 -12.68 5.62
N PHE A 334 33.37 -11.54 5.21
CA PHE A 334 33.06 -10.25 5.84
C PHE A 334 31.58 -9.89 5.66
N MET A 335 30.90 -9.67 6.79
CA MET A 335 29.50 -9.32 6.85
C MET A 335 29.37 -7.82 7.05
N ARG A 336 28.73 -7.15 6.11
CA ARG A 336 28.52 -5.69 6.13
C ARG A 336 27.15 -5.35 6.71
N ARG A 337 27.01 -4.14 7.23
CA ARG A 337 25.76 -3.64 7.84
C ARG A 337 25.33 -2.33 7.18
N CYS A 338 24.04 -2.17 6.98
CA CYS A 338 23.49 -0.87 6.64
C CYS A 338 23.49 0.03 7.89
N LYS A 339 23.96 1.28 7.75
CA LYS A 339 23.95 2.25 8.86
C LYS A 339 22.56 2.84 9.15
N SER A 340 21.58 2.59 8.29
CA SER A 340 20.26 3.27 8.32
C SER A 340 19.07 2.32 8.52
N CYS A 341 19.23 1.01 8.33
CA CYS A 341 18.20 -0.01 8.63
C CYS A 341 18.81 -1.30 9.18
N ALA A 342 17.96 -2.18 9.72
CA ALA A 342 18.35 -3.48 10.26
C ALA A 342 18.64 -4.51 9.16
N THR A 343 19.55 -4.16 8.26
CA THR A 343 20.00 -5.01 7.16
C THR A 343 21.48 -5.36 7.31
N LYS A 344 21.77 -6.66 7.30
CA LYS A 344 23.10 -7.22 7.11
C LYS A 344 23.21 -7.76 5.71
N TYR A 345 24.41 -7.75 5.11
CA TYR A 345 24.61 -8.34 3.81
C TYR A 345 26.03 -8.85 3.61
N ARG A 346 26.17 -9.81 2.70
CA ARG A 346 27.43 -10.38 2.25
C ARG A 346 27.41 -10.45 0.73
N VAL A 347 28.56 -10.22 0.12
CA VAL A 347 28.76 -10.37 -1.33
C VAL A 347 29.89 -11.38 -1.53
N ARG A 348 29.67 -12.37 -2.39
CA ARG A 348 30.69 -13.33 -2.83
C ARG A 348 30.66 -13.46 -4.36
N TYR A 349 31.81 -13.78 -4.94
CA TYR A 349 31.93 -14.17 -6.33
C TYR A 349 32.32 -15.65 -6.40
N GLU A 350 31.62 -16.41 -7.24
CA GLU A 350 31.85 -17.82 -7.50
C GLU A 350 32.33 -17.97 -8.94
N GLY A 351 33.55 -18.47 -9.14
CA GLY A 351 34.21 -18.49 -10.46
C GLY A 351 33.74 -19.58 -11.44
N GLY A 352 32.83 -20.46 -11.03
CA GLY A 352 32.32 -21.53 -11.89
C GLY A 352 31.39 -21.01 -13.01
N ASN A 353 31.36 -21.71 -14.15
CA ASN A 353 30.41 -21.48 -15.25
C ASN A 353 30.25 -20.01 -15.68
N GLY A 354 31.34 -19.33 -16.02
CA GLY A 354 31.32 -17.94 -16.48
C GLY A 354 31.15 -16.90 -15.36
N GLY A 355 31.10 -17.33 -14.10
CA GLY A 355 31.05 -16.48 -12.93
C GLY A 355 29.63 -16.16 -12.46
N GLU A 356 29.42 -16.27 -11.15
CA GLU A 356 28.18 -15.89 -10.45
C GLU A 356 28.52 -14.96 -9.27
N VAL A 357 27.77 -13.87 -9.12
CA VAL A 357 27.78 -13.06 -7.89
C VAL A 357 26.62 -13.48 -7.04
N VAL A 358 26.89 -13.80 -5.78
CA VAL A 358 25.86 -14.07 -4.78
C VAL A 358 25.88 -12.96 -3.74
N VAL A 359 24.77 -12.24 -3.63
CA VAL A 359 24.53 -11.24 -2.59
C VAL A 359 23.48 -11.78 -1.65
N THR A 360 23.86 -12.09 -0.42
CA THR A 360 22.93 -12.54 0.62
C THR A 360 22.63 -11.37 1.54
N ALA A 361 21.35 -11.07 1.74
CA ALA A 361 20.85 -9.99 2.58
C ALA A 361 19.94 -10.55 3.68
N TRP A 362 20.15 -10.10 4.90
CA TRP A 362 19.31 -10.43 6.05
C TRP A 362 18.65 -9.16 6.58
N HIS A 363 17.32 -9.18 6.69
CA HIS A 363 16.52 -8.09 7.23
C HIS A 363 15.87 -8.52 8.54
N CYS A 364 16.18 -7.82 9.63
CA CYS A 364 15.61 -8.11 10.93
C CYS A 364 14.41 -7.20 11.20
N PHE A 365 13.29 -7.81 11.61
CA PHE A 365 12.10 -7.11 12.08
C PHE A 365 12.04 -7.05 13.61
N GLY A 366 13.01 -7.60 14.32
CA GLY A 366 13.07 -7.56 15.78
C GLY A 366 12.20 -8.62 16.46
N LYS A 367 12.18 -8.56 17.80
CA LYS A 367 11.54 -9.56 18.67
C LYS A 367 10.09 -9.26 19.00
N GLU A 368 9.67 -8.01 18.88
CA GLU A 368 8.38 -7.52 19.38
C GLU A 368 7.67 -6.75 18.28
N LEU A 369 6.34 -6.84 18.23
CA LEU A 369 5.54 -6.25 17.15
C LEU A 369 5.73 -4.74 17.02
N TRP A 370 5.81 -4.02 18.15
CA TRP A 370 6.04 -2.57 18.16
C TRP A 370 7.44 -2.23 17.60
N LYS A 371 8.44 -3.07 17.87
CA LYS A 371 9.79 -2.92 17.33
C LYS A 371 9.82 -3.22 15.83
N ALA A 372 9.08 -4.24 15.40
CA ALA A 372 8.88 -4.56 13.99
C ALA A 372 8.26 -3.39 13.24
N GLN A 373 7.26 -2.73 13.82
CA GLN A 373 6.63 -1.56 13.21
C GLN A 373 7.64 -0.41 13.06
N GLN A 374 8.50 -0.19 14.05
CA GLN A 374 9.57 0.81 13.96
C GLN A 374 10.57 0.47 12.84
N LEU A 375 11.11 -0.75 12.85
CA LEU A 375 12.12 -1.22 11.89
C LEU A 375 11.57 -1.27 10.46
N TRP A 376 10.29 -1.60 10.29
CA TRP A 376 9.58 -1.56 9.02
C TRP A 376 9.75 -0.22 8.31
N THR A 377 9.61 0.89 9.04
CA THR A 377 9.76 2.23 8.46
C THR A 377 11.18 2.55 7.97
N TYR A 378 12.18 1.81 8.43
CA TYR A 378 13.57 1.94 8.02
C TYR A 378 13.89 1.04 6.82
N LEU A 379 13.24 -0.12 6.73
CA LEU A 379 13.43 -1.07 5.64
C LEU A 379 12.69 -0.60 4.37
N VAL A 380 11.46 -0.13 4.51
CA VAL A 380 10.62 0.25 3.38
C VAL A 380 11.12 1.50 2.67
N ARG A 381 11.25 1.43 1.34
CA ARG A 381 11.61 2.57 0.51
C ARG A 381 10.42 3.53 0.41
N ARG A 382 10.62 4.80 0.81
CA ARG A 382 9.60 5.84 0.78
C ARG A 382 10.08 7.02 -0.03
N GLU A 383 9.49 7.18 -1.20
CA GLU A 383 9.73 8.30 -2.09
C GLU A 383 8.42 8.83 -2.65
N GLY A 384 8.42 10.10 -3.03
CA GLY A 384 7.26 10.72 -3.63
C GLY A 384 7.48 12.21 -3.84
N PRO A 385 6.95 12.79 -4.92
CA PRO A 385 7.11 14.21 -5.22
C PRO A 385 6.55 15.11 -4.10
N THR A 386 5.54 14.63 -3.37
CA THR A 386 4.87 15.34 -2.29
C THR A 386 5.39 15.01 -0.89
N LEU A 387 6.34 14.06 -0.76
CA LEU A 387 6.95 13.71 0.53
C LEU A 387 8.10 14.67 0.84
N GLY A 388 8.03 15.34 1.99
CA GLY A 388 9.13 16.17 2.50
C GLY A 388 10.35 15.32 2.88
N PRO A 389 11.58 15.88 2.89
CA PRO A 389 12.83 15.14 3.12
C PRO A 389 12.82 14.25 4.36
N ALA A 390 12.27 14.73 5.49
CA ALA A 390 12.21 13.99 6.75
C ALA A 390 11.29 12.75 6.70
N LYS A 391 10.39 12.66 5.72
CA LYS A 391 9.47 11.52 5.53
C LYS A 391 9.94 10.55 4.45
N ARG A 392 11.01 10.91 3.72
CA ARG A 392 11.61 10.05 2.70
C ARG A 392 12.53 9.02 3.36
N ASN A 393 12.64 7.87 2.72
CA ASN A 393 13.54 6.80 3.13
C ASN A 393 14.07 6.11 1.87
N SER A 394 15.27 6.48 1.44
CA SER A 394 15.90 5.93 0.24
C SER A 394 17.43 6.07 0.27
N GLU A 395 18.09 5.61 -0.78
CA GLU A 395 19.55 5.69 -0.95
C GLU A 395 20.09 7.14 -0.93
N TYR A 396 19.22 8.13 -1.18
CA TYR A 396 19.52 9.56 -1.14
C TYR A 396 19.06 10.23 0.15
N HIS A 397 18.05 9.67 0.81
CA HIS A 397 17.41 10.24 2.00
C HIS A 397 17.38 9.19 3.10
N SER A 398 18.46 9.10 3.86
CA SER A 398 18.61 8.17 4.96
C SER A 398 19.28 8.83 6.16
N VAL A 399 18.85 8.48 7.37
CA VAL A 399 19.46 8.92 8.62
C VAL A 399 20.22 7.74 9.21
N SER A 400 21.49 7.93 9.54
CA SER A 400 22.28 6.93 10.28
C SER A 400 21.67 6.71 11.66
N ARG A 401 21.53 5.44 12.06
CA ARG A 401 20.84 5.04 13.30
C ARG A 401 21.69 4.03 14.05
N SER A 402 21.62 4.07 15.37
CA SER A 402 22.06 2.96 16.20
C SER A 402 20.99 1.87 16.13
N ILE A 403 21.33 0.76 15.47
CA ILE A 403 20.42 -0.37 15.26
C ILE A 403 21.02 -1.57 16.00
N PRO A 404 20.24 -2.24 16.87
CA PRO A 404 20.70 -3.42 17.57
C PRO A 404 21.24 -4.45 16.60
N ASP A 405 22.35 -5.07 16.98
CA ASP A 405 22.87 -6.23 16.26
C ASP A 405 21.90 -7.41 16.39
N PHE A 406 21.92 -8.32 15.43
CA PHE A 406 21.05 -9.50 15.42
C PHE A 406 21.76 -10.71 14.83
N GLU A 407 21.43 -11.90 15.32
CA GLU A 407 21.99 -13.15 14.78
C GLU A 407 21.39 -13.48 13.42
N ILE A 408 22.20 -14.12 12.57
CA ILE A 408 21.77 -14.61 11.28
C ILE A 408 21.72 -16.14 11.30
N PRO A 409 20.89 -16.77 10.46
CA PRO A 409 20.94 -18.22 10.27
C PRO A 409 22.29 -18.63 9.67
N GLU A 410 22.94 -19.65 10.22
CA GLU A 410 24.27 -20.09 9.77
C GLU A 410 24.25 -20.87 8.43
N ALA A 411 23.07 -21.23 7.90
CA ALA A 411 22.91 -21.99 6.68
C ALA A 411 21.94 -21.34 5.68
N ILE A 412 22.42 -21.15 4.44
CA ILE A 412 21.66 -21.20 3.18
C ILE A 412 22.46 -22.03 2.19
#